data_AF-A0A849RNQ2-F1
#
_entry.id   AF-A0A849RNQ2-F1
#
_cell.length_a   1.000
_cell.length_b   1.000
_cell.length_c   1.000
_cell.angle_alpha   90.00
_cell.angle_beta   90.00
_cell.angle_gamma   90.00
#
_symmetry.space_group_name_H-M   'P 1'
#
loop_
_entity.id
_entity.type
_entity.pdbx_description
1 polymer ?
#
loop_
_entity_poly.entity_id
_entity_poly.type
_entity_poly.pdbx_seq_one_letter_code
_entity_poly.pdbx_strand_id
1 'polypeptide(L)'
;MASSFVHLHLHTQFSLLDGANQIEPLVQQIKSFGQPAVAMTDHGNMFGAIEFYRKANAAGIKPIIGCEAYMAPGSRLAAKESGLAHNDYYHLILLARNLTGYQNLIKLVSKAYLEGFYYKPRMDKEILKEHHEGLIALSGCLSGEIPYLIGQKDMAGAMAVAGEFQEIFGKEHFYLEVQANGLDHQRVANSGLLEIAKNMDIPLVGTNDCHYLKKEDFRPHELMLCLQTGKTISDPNRMKFDTDQLYVKSTEEVSAAFVEFPNAVANTCRIADNCDLQLPLNKTYLPQYKAPEGFTRETYLERLALEGLAARLKERPSQILPAAYELRLREELTIICSMGFAGYFLIVWDIIKFARSRAIPVGPGRGSAAGSLVAYALRITDLDPLVYALLFERFLNPERVSLPDIDMDFCMERRGEVINYVVDKYGKDHVAQIITFGTLGAKAAIRDVGRVLEIPYAEVDRVAKLVPNQLNVTLQQAIDQEPKLRE
;
A
#
# COMPACT_ATOMS: atom_id res chain seq x y z
N MET A 1 -8.47 -27.47 -24.08
CA MET A 1 -7.69 -27.01 -22.92
C MET A 1 -8.68 -26.39 -21.96
N ALA A 2 -8.65 -26.72 -20.66
CA ALA A 2 -9.50 -26.03 -19.70
C ALA A 2 -9.22 -24.51 -19.80
N SER A 3 -10.28 -23.70 -19.89
CA SER A 3 -10.15 -22.25 -19.83
C SER A 3 -9.50 -21.89 -18.50
N SER A 4 -8.40 -21.13 -18.52
CA SER A 4 -7.77 -20.65 -17.29
C SER A 4 -8.72 -19.73 -16.51
N PHE A 5 -8.42 -19.49 -15.24
CA PHE A 5 -9.18 -18.60 -14.35
C PHE A 5 -8.23 -17.61 -13.68
N VAL A 6 -8.70 -16.38 -13.46
CA VAL A 6 -7.96 -15.34 -12.74
C VAL A 6 -8.81 -14.84 -11.58
N HIS A 7 -8.26 -14.89 -10.36
CA HIS A 7 -8.87 -14.27 -9.19
C HIS A 7 -8.83 -12.75 -9.33
N LEU A 8 -9.99 -12.11 -9.50
CA LEU A 8 -10.15 -10.65 -9.67
C LEU A 8 -10.70 -9.93 -8.44
N HIS A 9 -11.14 -10.67 -7.42
CA HIS A 9 -11.64 -10.17 -6.15
C HIS A 9 -11.00 -11.02 -5.04
N LEU A 10 -9.99 -10.45 -4.38
CA LEU A 10 -9.18 -11.12 -3.38
C LEU A 10 -8.56 -10.12 -2.41
N HIS A 11 -8.66 -10.45 -1.12
CA HIS A 11 -8.16 -9.67 0.00
C HIS A 11 -6.84 -10.24 0.50
N THR A 12 -5.81 -9.40 0.57
CA THR A 12 -4.51 -9.74 1.15
C THR A 12 -4.48 -9.36 2.62
N GLN A 13 -3.36 -9.64 3.28
CA GLN A 13 -3.03 -9.15 4.62
C GLN A 13 -3.18 -7.63 4.83
N PHE A 14 -3.35 -6.84 3.76
CA PHE A 14 -3.56 -5.39 3.81
C PHE A 14 -5.04 -4.98 3.88
N SER A 15 -5.98 -5.91 3.75
CA SER A 15 -7.34 -5.77 4.30
C SER A 15 -7.28 -6.05 5.80
N LEU A 16 -6.86 -5.04 6.58
CA LEU A 16 -6.35 -5.20 7.94
C LEU A 16 -7.30 -5.87 8.95
N LEU A 17 -8.60 -5.92 8.66
CA LEU A 17 -9.61 -6.49 9.56
C LEU A 17 -9.90 -7.97 9.28
N ASP A 18 -9.87 -8.39 8.02
CA ASP A 18 -10.43 -9.68 7.56
C ASP A 18 -9.62 -10.35 6.44
N GLY A 19 -8.59 -9.73 5.88
CA GLY A 19 -7.72 -10.37 4.90
C GLY A 19 -6.57 -11.15 5.54
N ALA A 20 -6.47 -12.44 5.23
CA ALA A 20 -5.44 -13.35 5.74
C ALA A 20 -4.49 -13.86 4.64
N ASN A 21 -4.71 -13.53 3.36
CA ASN A 21 -3.80 -13.95 2.30
C ASN A 21 -2.47 -13.20 2.37
N GLN A 22 -1.42 -13.89 2.79
CA GLN A 22 -0.08 -13.34 2.68
C GLN A 22 0.37 -13.30 1.22
N ILE A 23 0.96 -12.18 0.78
CA ILE A 23 1.28 -11.93 -0.64
C ILE A 23 2.17 -13.03 -1.23
N GLU A 24 3.24 -13.41 -0.52
CA GLU A 24 4.20 -14.40 -1.04
C GLU A 24 3.55 -15.79 -1.17
N PRO A 25 2.95 -16.39 -0.12
CA PRO A 25 2.20 -17.64 -0.25
C PRO A 25 1.09 -17.61 -1.32
N LEU A 26 0.35 -16.51 -1.41
CA LEU A 26 -0.68 -16.30 -2.42
C LEU A 26 -0.12 -16.47 -3.83
N VAL A 27 0.92 -15.71 -4.18
CA VAL A 27 1.51 -15.74 -5.52
C VAL A 27 2.03 -17.14 -5.87
N GLN A 28 2.63 -17.85 -4.91
CA GLN A 28 3.09 -19.23 -5.14
C GLN A 28 1.92 -20.21 -5.35
N GLN A 29 0.80 -20.03 -4.66
CA GLN A 29 -0.39 -20.86 -4.85
C GLN A 29 -1.01 -20.63 -6.23
N ILE A 30 -1.18 -19.37 -6.65
CA ILE A 30 -1.66 -19.01 -8.01
C ILE A 30 -0.77 -19.67 -9.07
N LYS A 31 0.55 -19.60 -8.89
CA LYS A 31 1.52 -20.28 -9.76
C LYS A 31 1.35 -21.80 -9.78
N SER A 32 1.13 -22.43 -8.63
CA SER A 32 0.90 -23.88 -8.55
C SER A 32 -0.38 -24.34 -9.27
N PHE A 33 -1.40 -23.47 -9.36
CA PHE A 33 -2.61 -23.73 -10.14
C PHE A 33 -2.47 -23.44 -11.64
N GLY A 34 -1.31 -22.94 -12.09
CA GLY A 34 -1.11 -22.55 -13.49
C GLY A 34 -1.99 -21.36 -13.92
N GLN A 35 -2.42 -20.53 -12.97
CA GLN A 35 -3.21 -19.33 -13.24
C GLN A 35 -2.27 -18.18 -13.65
N PRO A 36 -2.57 -17.43 -14.72
CA PRO A 36 -1.61 -16.50 -15.34
C PRO A 36 -1.49 -15.17 -14.60
N ALA A 37 -2.50 -14.82 -13.81
CA ALA A 37 -2.63 -13.51 -13.16
C ALA A 37 -3.38 -13.63 -11.83
N VAL A 38 -3.28 -12.60 -11.00
CA VAL A 38 -4.08 -12.44 -9.77
C VAL A 38 -4.24 -10.96 -9.45
N ALA A 39 -5.43 -10.57 -8.99
CA ALA A 39 -5.72 -9.24 -8.51
C ALA A 39 -5.55 -9.10 -6.99
N MET A 40 -5.14 -7.92 -6.56
CA MET A 40 -5.20 -7.47 -5.17
C MET A 40 -6.28 -6.39 -5.07
N THR A 41 -7.35 -6.65 -4.32
CA THR A 41 -8.52 -5.74 -4.18
C THR A 41 -8.83 -5.49 -2.72
N ASP A 42 -7.83 -5.02 -1.97
CA ASP A 42 -7.99 -4.79 -0.53
C ASP A 42 -9.05 -3.73 -0.21
N HIS A 43 -9.65 -3.85 0.97
CA HIS A 43 -10.75 -2.99 1.42
C HIS A 43 -10.32 -1.52 1.56
N GLY A 44 -10.83 -0.68 0.66
CA GLY A 44 -10.69 0.78 0.69
C GLY A 44 -9.24 1.26 0.73
N ASN A 45 -8.27 0.46 0.28
CA ASN A 45 -6.86 0.81 0.35
C ASN A 45 -6.01 0.15 -0.74
N MET A 46 -4.76 0.60 -0.86
CA MET A 46 -3.75 0.06 -1.79
C MET A 46 -2.41 -0.19 -1.08
N PHE A 47 -2.43 -0.48 0.23
CA PHE A 47 -1.22 -0.50 1.07
C PHE A 47 -0.18 -1.50 0.57
N GLY A 48 -0.63 -2.68 0.10
CA GLY A 48 0.24 -3.74 -0.42
C GLY A 48 0.65 -3.60 -1.88
N ALA A 49 0.18 -2.58 -2.61
CA ALA A 49 0.22 -2.59 -4.08
C ALA A 49 1.64 -2.74 -4.67
N ILE A 50 2.61 -2.01 -4.13
CA ILE A 50 4.01 -2.07 -4.63
C ILE A 50 4.68 -3.39 -4.27
N GLU A 51 4.43 -3.91 -3.05
CA GLU A 51 4.96 -5.21 -2.63
C GLU A 51 4.37 -6.34 -3.48
N PHE A 52 3.05 -6.35 -3.66
CA PHE A 52 2.32 -7.29 -4.49
C PHE A 52 2.82 -7.27 -5.94
N TYR A 53 2.91 -6.07 -6.53
CA TYR A 53 3.42 -5.90 -7.90
C TYR A 53 4.82 -6.49 -8.08
N ARG A 54 5.74 -6.22 -7.13
CA ARG A 54 7.12 -6.74 -7.20
C ARG A 54 7.16 -8.27 -7.05
N LYS A 55 6.47 -8.82 -6.05
CA LYS A 55 6.48 -10.27 -5.76
C LYS A 55 5.81 -11.10 -6.85
N ALA A 56 4.65 -10.66 -7.34
CA ALA A 56 3.95 -11.32 -8.45
C ALA A 56 4.83 -11.38 -9.70
N ASN A 57 5.40 -10.24 -10.12
CA ASN A 57 6.30 -10.18 -11.27
C ASN A 57 7.55 -11.07 -11.09
N ALA A 58 8.17 -11.07 -9.90
CA ALA A 58 9.31 -11.93 -9.61
C ALA A 58 8.98 -13.43 -9.70
N ALA A 59 7.74 -13.82 -9.41
CA ALA A 59 7.27 -15.19 -9.56
C ALA A 59 6.81 -15.56 -10.98
N GLY A 60 6.71 -14.58 -11.89
CA GLY A 60 6.19 -14.74 -13.26
C GLY A 60 4.65 -14.75 -13.33
N ILE A 61 3.97 -14.21 -12.32
CA ILE A 61 2.51 -14.04 -12.29
C ILE A 61 2.18 -12.58 -12.59
N LYS A 62 1.23 -12.32 -13.49
CA LYS A 62 0.81 -10.97 -13.83
C LYS A 62 0.02 -10.33 -12.67
N PRO A 63 0.51 -9.26 -12.03
CA PRO A 63 -0.25 -8.57 -11.00
C PRO A 63 -1.35 -7.69 -11.61
N ILE A 64 -2.54 -7.73 -11.02
CA ILE A 64 -3.60 -6.75 -11.28
C ILE A 64 -3.80 -5.94 -10.00
N ILE A 65 -3.64 -4.63 -10.09
CA ILE A 65 -3.78 -3.75 -8.93
C ILE A 65 -5.21 -3.21 -8.90
N GLY A 66 -5.90 -3.42 -7.79
CA GLY A 66 -7.25 -2.93 -7.58
C GLY A 66 -7.51 -2.48 -6.15
N CYS A 67 -8.78 -2.26 -5.86
CA CYS A 67 -9.30 -1.87 -4.55
C CYS A 67 -10.78 -2.27 -4.50
N GLU A 68 -11.23 -2.82 -3.38
CA GLU A 68 -12.67 -2.88 -3.10
C GLU A 68 -13.08 -1.56 -2.43
N ALA A 69 -13.74 -0.70 -3.21
CA ALA A 69 -14.16 0.62 -2.77
C ALA A 69 -15.42 0.54 -1.91
N TYR A 70 -15.43 1.31 -0.82
CA TYR A 70 -16.64 1.59 -0.06
C TYR A 70 -17.41 2.73 -0.73
N MET A 71 -18.60 2.47 -1.24
CA MET A 71 -19.45 3.44 -1.92
C MET A 71 -20.49 4.02 -0.97
N ALA A 72 -20.50 5.33 -0.81
CA ALA A 72 -21.57 6.01 -0.09
C ALA A 72 -22.89 5.85 -0.86
N PRO A 73 -24.04 5.61 -0.19
CA PRO A 73 -25.34 5.52 -0.85
C PRO A 73 -25.78 6.84 -1.50
N GLY A 74 -25.18 7.96 -1.10
CA GLY A 74 -25.34 9.27 -1.70
C GLY A 74 -23.98 9.98 -1.79
N SER A 75 -23.85 11.14 -1.15
CA SER A 75 -22.57 11.86 -1.11
C SER A 75 -21.61 11.28 -0.07
N ARG A 76 -20.32 11.18 -0.42
CA ARG A 76 -19.25 10.78 0.51
C ARG A 76 -19.10 11.72 1.70
N LEU A 77 -19.52 12.99 1.54
CA LEU A 77 -19.44 14.05 2.54
C LEU A 77 -20.56 13.96 3.60
N ALA A 78 -21.55 13.09 3.40
CA ALA A 78 -22.65 12.94 4.34
C ALA A 78 -22.23 12.13 5.58
N ALA A 79 -22.40 12.72 6.76
CA ALA A 79 -22.25 12.05 8.06
C ALA A 79 -23.62 11.66 8.62
N LYS A 80 -24.36 10.82 7.89
CA LYS A 80 -25.67 10.29 8.30
C LYS A 80 -25.68 8.77 8.12
N GLU A 81 -26.39 8.09 9.02
CA GLU A 81 -26.75 6.68 8.86
C GLU A 81 -27.54 6.52 7.56
N SER A 82 -27.19 5.51 6.76
CA SER A 82 -27.79 5.30 5.44
C SER A 82 -29.15 4.60 5.49
N GLY A 83 -29.50 4.00 6.64
CA GLY A 83 -30.67 3.13 6.78
C GLY A 83 -30.49 1.73 6.16
N LEU A 84 -29.27 1.38 5.74
CA LEU A 84 -28.94 0.03 5.25
C LEU A 84 -28.87 -0.98 6.40
N ALA A 85 -29.21 -2.24 6.09
CA ALA A 85 -29.38 -3.29 7.10
C ALA A 85 -28.09 -3.72 7.81
N HIS A 86 -26.92 -3.60 7.16
CA HIS A 86 -25.68 -4.21 7.65
C HIS A 86 -24.47 -3.25 7.70
N ASN A 87 -24.45 -2.16 6.92
CA ASN A 87 -23.34 -1.21 6.82
C ASN A 87 -23.79 0.13 6.19
N ASP A 88 -23.13 1.24 6.49
CA ASP A 88 -23.48 2.57 5.96
C ASP A 88 -22.99 2.83 4.51
N TYR A 89 -22.69 1.78 3.74
CA TYR A 89 -22.02 1.85 2.45
C TYR A 89 -22.23 0.56 1.63
N TYR A 90 -21.99 0.66 0.32
CA TYR A 90 -21.91 -0.49 -0.59
C TYR A 90 -20.46 -0.82 -0.95
N HIS A 91 -20.24 -1.95 -1.60
CA HIS A 91 -18.94 -2.35 -2.16
C HIS A 91 -18.93 -2.22 -3.70
N LEU A 92 -17.75 -1.91 -4.25
CA LEU A 92 -17.51 -1.91 -5.70
C LEU A 92 -16.05 -2.29 -5.96
N ILE A 93 -15.82 -3.24 -6.86
CA ILE A 93 -14.45 -3.62 -7.22
C ILE A 93 -13.94 -2.71 -8.33
N LEU A 94 -12.77 -2.11 -8.12
CA LEU A 94 -12.08 -1.29 -9.11
C LEU A 94 -10.71 -1.89 -9.43
N LEU A 95 -10.42 -2.07 -10.71
CA LEU A 95 -9.16 -2.62 -11.21
C LEU A 95 -8.46 -1.60 -12.12
N ALA A 96 -7.18 -1.34 -11.87
CA ALA A 96 -6.36 -0.46 -12.71
C ALA A 96 -5.95 -1.19 -14.00
N ARG A 97 -6.50 -0.75 -15.13
CA ARG A 97 -6.20 -1.31 -16.45
C ARG A 97 -4.85 -0.86 -16.99
N ASN A 98 -4.40 0.34 -16.62
CA ASN A 98 -3.16 0.94 -17.09
C ASN A 98 -2.64 1.98 -16.09
N LEU A 99 -1.58 2.72 -16.44
CA LEU A 99 -1.00 3.74 -15.57
C LEU A 99 -1.99 4.87 -15.23
N THR A 100 -2.84 5.30 -16.18
CA THR A 100 -3.90 6.30 -15.92
C THR A 100 -4.89 5.78 -14.88
N GLY A 101 -5.36 4.53 -15.05
CA GLY A 101 -6.23 3.87 -14.08
C GLY A 101 -5.60 3.76 -12.70
N TYR A 102 -4.32 3.39 -12.61
CA TYR A 102 -3.60 3.32 -11.35
C TYR A 102 -3.52 4.69 -10.65
N GLN A 103 -3.22 5.76 -11.39
CA GLN A 103 -3.21 7.13 -10.85
C GLN A 103 -4.60 7.58 -10.38
N ASN A 104 -5.64 7.26 -11.14
CA ASN A 104 -7.01 7.55 -10.77
C ASN A 104 -7.45 6.75 -9.54
N LEU A 105 -7.04 5.49 -9.42
CA LEU A 105 -7.31 4.67 -8.24
C LEU A 105 -6.63 5.25 -7.00
N ILE A 106 -5.39 5.74 -7.11
CA ILE A 106 -4.70 6.46 -6.03
C ILE A 106 -5.51 7.70 -5.62
N LYS A 107 -5.98 8.52 -6.57
CA LYS A 107 -6.79 9.71 -6.28
C LYS A 107 -8.09 9.35 -5.57
N LEU A 108 -8.81 8.36 -6.07
CA LEU A 108 -10.07 7.88 -5.49
C LEU A 108 -9.87 7.41 -4.04
N VAL A 109 -8.89 6.54 -3.80
CA VAL A 109 -8.57 6.05 -2.45
C VAL A 109 -8.12 7.20 -1.53
N SER A 110 -7.29 8.12 -2.03
CA SER A 110 -6.86 9.29 -1.25
C SER A 110 -8.05 10.20 -0.87
N LYS A 111 -8.94 10.50 -1.81
CA LYS A 111 -10.16 11.28 -1.56
C LYS A 111 -11.09 10.56 -0.58
N ALA A 112 -11.17 9.24 -0.65
CA ALA A 112 -11.97 8.45 0.28
C ALA A 112 -11.47 8.59 1.74
N TYR A 113 -10.15 8.65 1.96
CA TYR A 113 -9.57 8.91 3.29
C TYR A 113 -9.62 10.38 3.72
N LEU A 114 -9.39 11.31 2.80
CA LEU A 114 -9.26 12.74 3.12
C LEU A 114 -10.61 13.47 3.21
N GLU A 115 -11.59 13.06 2.41
CA GLU A 115 -12.88 13.74 2.25
C GLU A 115 -14.06 12.85 2.72
N GLY A 116 -14.03 11.55 2.40
CA GLY A 116 -15.17 10.64 2.56
C GLY A 116 -15.14 9.75 3.80
N PHE A 117 -14.17 9.95 4.70
CA PHE A 117 -13.99 9.07 5.85
C PHE A 117 -15.09 9.29 6.90
N TYR A 118 -15.84 8.23 7.18
CA TYR A 118 -16.79 8.17 8.30
C TYR A 118 -16.37 7.02 9.22
N TYR A 119 -16.99 5.84 9.12
CA TYR A 119 -16.44 4.61 9.69
C TYR A 119 -15.43 3.92 8.77
N LYS A 120 -15.55 4.17 7.47
CA LYS A 120 -14.70 3.66 6.40
C LYS A 120 -14.35 4.78 5.43
N PRO A 121 -13.25 4.68 4.66
CA PRO A 121 -12.93 5.63 3.61
C PRO A 121 -13.89 5.43 2.43
N ARG A 122 -14.92 6.27 2.31
CA ARG A 122 -15.97 6.11 1.28
C ARG A 122 -15.74 6.98 0.06
N MET A 123 -16.10 6.46 -1.11
CA MET A 123 -16.21 7.15 -2.39
C MET A 123 -17.68 7.43 -2.70
N ASP A 124 -17.93 8.23 -3.73
CA ASP A 124 -19.27 8.39 -4.31
C ASP A 124 -19.18 8.40 -5.85
N LYS A 125 -20.35 8.33 -6.49
CA LYS A 125 -20.45 8.28 -7.95
C LYS A 125 -19.97 9.57 -8.63
N GLU A 126 -19.92 10.69 -7.91
CA GLU A 126 -19.38 11.97 -8.40
C GLU A 126 -17.87 11.84 -8.67
N ILE A 127 -17.08 11.43 -7.68
CA ILE A 127 -15.63 11.28 -7.88
C ILE A 127 -15.28 10.09 -8.77
N LEU A 128 -16.13 9.06 -8.84
CA LEU A 128 -15.97 8.00 -9.84
C LEU A 128 -16.10 8.56 -11.27
N LYS A 129 -17.10 9.40 -11.54
CA LYS A 129 -17.27 10.08 -12.84
C LYS A 129 -16.06 10.97 -13.18
N GLU A 130 -15.39 11.54 -12.19
CA GLU A 130 -14.18 12.35 -12.40
C GLU A 130 -12.93 11.50 -12.70
N HIS A 131 -12.87 10.26 -12.16
CA HIS A 131 -11.66 9.44 -12.13
C HIS A 131 -11.88 8.01 -12.65
N HIS A 132 -12.82 7.78 -13.57
CA HIS A 132 -13.12 6.45 -14.11
C HIS A 132 -12.11 5.99 -15.18
N GLU A 133 -11.41 6.92 -15.84
CA GLU A 133 -10.57 6.60 -17.00
C GLU A 133 -9.49 5.57 -16.63
N GLY A 134 -9.38 4.51 -17.43
CA GLY A 134 -8.39 3.45 -17.22
C GLY A 134 -8.76 2.46 -16.11
N LEU A 135 -9.98 2.52 -15.56
CA LEU A 135 -10.49 1.56 -14.59
C LEU A 135 -11.45 0.55 -15.23
N ILE A 136 -11.44 -0.67 -14.69
CA ILE A 136 -12.50 -1.67 -14.89
C ILE A 136 -13.22 -1.82 -13.56
N ALA A 137 -14.56 -1.89 -13.58
CA ALA A 137 -15.38 -2.06 -12.40
C ALA A 137 -16.19 -3.36 -12.42
N LEU A 138 -16.26 -4.04 -11.27
CA LEU A 138 -17.13 -5.21 -11.06
C LEU A 138 -18.19 -4.84 -10.01
N SER A 139 -19.42 -5.34 -10.18
CA SER A 139 -20.57 -4.94 -9.36
C SER A 139 -20.46 -5.25 -7.86
N GLY A 140 -19.45 -6.00 -7.42
CA GLY A 140 -19.16 -6.29 -6.02
C GLY A 140 -19.82 -7.56 -5.48
N CYS A 141 -19.53 -7.85 -4.22
CA CYS A 141 -20.10 -8.96 -3.46
C CYS A 141 -21.56 -8.69 -3.05
N LEU A 142 -22.12 -9.48 -2.12
CA LEU A 142 -23.48 -9.24 -1.58
C LEU A 142 -23.68 -7.83 -0.99
N SER A 143 -22.61 -7.17 -0.57
CA SER A 143 -22.63 -5.78 -0.10
C SER A 143 -22.55 -4.75 -1.22
N GLY A 144 -22.49 -5.16 -2.49
CA GLY A 144 -22.57 -4.26 -3.64
C GLY A 144 -23.98 -3.70 -3.83
N GLU A 145 -24.09 -2.50 -4.40
CA GLU A 145 -25.37 -1.79 -4.57
C GLU A 145 -26.37 -2.61 -5.40
N ILE A 146 -25.91 -3.24 -6.48
CA ILE A 146 -26.76 -4.06 -7.37
C ILE A 146 -27.19 -5.36 -6.69
N PRO A 147 -26.27 -6.21 -6.16
CA PRO A 147 -26.65 -7.41 -5.39
C PRO A 147 -27.58 -7.12 -4.21
N TYR A 148 -27.35 -6.01 -3.50
CA TYR A 148 -28.20 -5.59 -2.39
C TYR A 148 -29.64 -5.32 -2.84
N LEU A 149 -29.82 -4.53 -3.90
CA LEU A 149 -31.16 -4.22 -4.44
C LEU A 149 -31.88 -5.47 -4.96
N ILE A 150 -31.16 -6.42 -5.57
CA ILE A 150 -31.71 -7.73 -5.94
C ILE A 150 -32.22 -8.46 -4.69
N GLY A 151 -31.43 -8.48 -3.61
CA GLY A 151 -31.83 -9.07 -2.32
C GLY A 151 -33.08 -8.41 -1.70
N GLN A 152 -33.24 -7.10 -1.90
CA GLN A 152 -34.44 -6.35 -1.51
C GLN A 152 -35.63 -6.52 -2.47
N LYS A 153 -35.48 -7.34 -3.52
CA LYS A 153 -36.48 -7.57 -4.58
C LYS A 153 -36.79 -6.31 -5.40
N ASP A 154 -35.87 -5.36 -5.47
CA ASP A 154 -35.95 -4.16 -6.30
C ASP A 154 -35.12 -4.32 -7.58
N MET A 155 -35.64 -5.13 -8.52
CA MET A 155 -34.97 -5.35 -9.80
C MET A 155 -34.90 -4.09 -10.67
N ALA A 156 -35.88 -3.19 -10.55
CA ALA A 156 -35.91 -1.94 -11.31
C ALA A 156 -34.78 -1.00 -10.85
N GLY A 157 -34.61 -0.84 -9.54
CA GLY A 157 -33.48 -0.10 -8.97
C GLY A 157 -32.14 -0.73 -9.33
N ALA A 158 -32.03 -2.07 -9.23
CA ALA A 158 -30.81 -2.79 -9.59
C ALA A 158 -30.38 -2.55 -11.05
N MET A 159 -31.33 -2.58 -12.00
CA MET A 159 -31.08 -2.27 -13.41
C MET A 159 -30.70 -0.79 -13.62
N ALA A 160 -31.34 0.14 -12.90
CA ALA A 160 -30.99 1.56 -13.00
C ALA A 160 -29.54 1.82 -12.54
N VAL A 161 -29.13 1.22 -11.43
CA VAL A 161 -27.75 1.32 -10.91
C VAL A 161 -26.75 0.65 -11.86
N ALA A 162 -27.08 -0.52 -12.42
CA ALA A 162 -26.24 -1.18 -13.42
C ALA A 162 -26.06 -0.30 -14.67
N GLY A 163 -27.11 0.39 -15.12
CA GLY A 163 -27.05 1.37 -16.20
C GLY A 163 -26.14 2.54 -15.87
N GLU A 164 -26.26 3.11 -14.66
CA GLU A 164 -25.40 4.22 -14.24
C GLU A 164 -23.91 3.82 -14.21
N PHE A 165 -23.57 2.64 -13.65
CA PHE A 165 -22.18 2.18 -13.68
C PHE A 165 -21.69 1.88 -15.10
N GLN A 166 -22.54 1.33 -15.97
CA GLN A 166 -22.19 1.13 -17.38
C GLN A 166 -21.96 2.46 -18.11
N GLU A 167 -22.71 3.52 -17.78
CA GLU A 167 -22.49 4.87 -18.31
C GLU A 167 -21.16 5.47 -17.82
N ILE A 168 -20.81 5.26 -16.54
CA ILE A 168 -19.56 5.76 -15.95
C ILE A 168 -18.34 5.07 -16.57
N PHE A 169 -18.30 3.74 -16.55
CA PHE A 169 -17.10 3.01 -16.96
C PHE A 169 -17.07 2.68 -18.46
N GLY A 170 -18.24 2.62 -19.10
CA GLY A 170 -18.42 2.17 -20.47
C GLY A 170 -18.72 0.67 -20.57
N LYS A 171 -19.36 0.27 -21.68
CA LYS A 171 -19.81 -1.11 -21.93
C LYS A 171 -18.70 -2.17 -21.86
N GLU A 172 -17.46 -1.78 -22.15
CA GLU A 172 -16.31 -2.69 -22.18
C GLU A 172 -15.59 -2.81 -20.82
N HIS A 173 -15.95 -1.98 -19.84
CA HIS A 173 -15.19 -1.84 -18.59
C HIS A 173 -16.07 -1.97 -17.34
N PHE A 174 -17.35 -2.30 -17.49
CA PHE A 174 -18.22 -2.66 -16.39
C PHE A 174 -18.71 -4.11 -16.53
N TYR A 175 -18.58 -4.87 -15.44
CA TYR A 175 -18.96 -6.28 -15.39
C TYR A 175 -19.87 -6.55 -14.19
N LEU A 176 -20.84 -7.43 -14.38
CA LEU A 176 -21.67 -7.95 -13.30
C LEU A 176 -20.96 -9.14 -12.66
N GLU A 177 -20.67 -9.03 -11.37
CA GLU A 177 -19.86 -9.97 -10.62
C GLU A 177 -20.69 -11.07 -9.98
N VAL A 178 -20.53 -12.31 -10.47
CA VAL A 178 -21.13 -13.50 -9.87
C VAL A 178 -20.09 -14.23 -9.03
N GLN A 179 -20.48 -14.69 -7.84
CA GLN A 179 -19.55 -15.30 -6.89
C GLN A 179 -19.89 -16.76 -6.57
N ALA A 180 -18.87 -17.58 -6.36
CA ALA A 180 -18.97 -19.00 -6.03
C ALA A 180 -18.74 -19.30 -4.53
N ASN A 181 -19.27 -18.47 -3.64
CA ASN A 181 -19.02 -18.52 -2.19
C ASN A 181 -19.93 -19.49 -1.40
N GLY A 182 -20.83 -20.22 -2.05
CA GLY A 182 -21.68 -21.24 -1.43
C GLY A 182 -22.86 -20.73 -0.59
N LEU A 183 -23.07 -19.41 -0.50
CA LEU A 183 -24.17 -18.81 0.27
C LEU A 183 -25.50 -18.85 -0.50
N ASP A 184 -26.61 -19.09 0.20
CA ASP A 184 -27.94 -19.10 -0.43
C ASP A 184 -28.35 -17.71 -0.95
N HIS A 185 -28.04 -16.65 -0.19
CA HIS A 185 -28.23 -15.27 -0.64
C HIS A 185 -27.43 -14.95 -1.90
N GLN A 186 -26.24 -15.55 -2.08
CA GLN A 186 -25.45 -15.39 -3.30
C GLN A 186 -26.12 -16.03 -4.50
N ARG A 187 -26.82 -17.17 -4.34
CA ARG A 187 -27.57 -17.77 -5.46
C ARG A 187 -28.65 -16.84 -5.96
N VAL A 188 -29.39 -16.20 -5.05
CA VAL A 188 -30.41 -15.20 -5.40
C VAL A 188 -29.80 -14.01 -6.13
N ALA A 189 -28.71 -13.45 -5.60
CA ALA A 189 -27.98 -12.35 -6.25
C ALA A 189 -27.48 -12.74 -7.65
N ASN A 190 -26.83 -13.90 -7.78
CA ASN A 190 -26.31 -14.40 -9.06
C ASN A 190 -27.42 -14.60 -10.10
N SER A 191 -28.60 -15.11 -9.72
CA SER A 191 -29.74 -15.23 -10.63
C SER A 191 -30.24 -13.87 -11.11
N GLY A 192 -30.37 -12.89 -10.22
CA GLY A 192 -30.75 -11.52 -10.59
C GLY A 192 -29.72 -10.85 -11.49
N LEU A 193 -28.42 -11.01 -11.20
CA LEU A 193 -27.33 -10.50 -12.04
C LEU A 193 -27.34 -11.12 -13.44
N LEU A 194 -27.65 -12.41 -13.56
CA LEU A 194 -27.82 -13.08 -14.85
C LEU A 194 -29.01 -12.52 -15.65
N GLU A 195 -30.10 -12.15 -14.98
CA GLU A 195 -31.24 -11.47 -15.62
C GLU A 195 -30.85 -10.08 -16.14
N ILE A 196 -30.17 -9.27 -15.30
CA ILE A 196 -29.69 -7.93 -15.69
C ILE A 196 -28.71 -8.05 -16.88
N ALA A 197 -27.78 -9.01 -16.83
CA ALA A 197 -26.81 -9.25 -17.90
C ALA A 197 -27.50 -9.48 -19.25
N LYS A 198 -28.57 -10.29 -19.28
CA LYS A 198 -29.34 -10.58 -20.50
C LYS A 198 -30.12 -9.37 -21.01
N ASN A 199 -30.70 -8.59 -20.10
CA ASN A 199 -31.56 -7.46 -20.47
C ASN A 199 -30.76 -6.23 -20.90
N MET A 200 -29.56 -6.03 -20.35
CA MET A 200 -28.76 -4.82 -20.54
C MET A 200 -27.49 -5.05 -21.37
N ASP A 201 -27.22 -6.29 -21.78
CA ASP A 201 -26.00 -6.69 -22.49
C ASP A 201 -24.73 -6.30 -21.71
N ILE A 202 -24.73 -6.56 -20.40
CA ILE A 202 -23.57 -6.36 -19.52
C ILE A 202 -22.90 -7.72 -19.28
N PRO A 203 -21.58 -7.85 -19.53
CA PRO A 203 -20.88 -9.13 -19.35
C PRO A 203 -20.82 -9.55 -17.88
N LEU A 204 -20.96 -10.86 -17.64
CA LEU A 204 -20.73 -11.47 -16.33
C LEU A 204 -19.23 -11.74 -16.10
N VAL A 205 -18.79 -11.71 -14.86
CA VAL A 205 -17.45 -12.17 -14.44
C VAL A 205 -17.57 -13.02 -13.18
N GLY A 206 -16.85 -14.14 -13.14
CA GLY A 206 -16.83 -15.03 -11.99
C GLY A 206 -15.72 -14.68 -11.02
N THR A 207 -16.03 -14.55 -9.73
CA THR A 207 -15.03 -14.36 -8.65
C THR A 207 -15.36 -15.24 -7.44
N ASN A 208 -14.54 -15.17 -6.38
CA ASN A 208 -14.76 -15.96 -5.17
C ASN A 208 -14.52 -15.18 -3.86
N ASP A 209 -14.25 -13.88 -3.93
CA ASP A 209 -14.10 -13.00 -2.75
C ASP A 209 -13.15 -13.59 -1.68
N CYS A 210 -11.95 -13.94 -2.12
CA CYS A 210 -11.04 -14.76 -1.32
C CYS A 210 -10.42 -13.97 -0.17
N HIS A 211 -10.55 -14.46 1.06
CA HIS A 211 -10.01 -13.83 2.27
C HIS A 211 -8.86 -14.63 2.91
N TYR A 212 -8.75 -15.92 2.61
CA TYR A 212 -7.70 -16.79 3.12
C TYR A 212 -7.20 -17.77 2.05
N LEU A 213 -6.08 -18.44 2.32
CA LEU A 213 -5.29 -19.07 1.26
C LEU A 213 -5.84 -20.45 0.89
N LYS A 214 -6.08 -21.32 1.88
CA LYS A 214 -6.57 -22.68 1.68
C LYS A 214 -7.87 -22.92 2.42
N LYS A 215 -8.64 -23.92 2.00
CA LYS A 215 -9.90 -24.27 2.67
C LYS A 215 -9.72 -24.54 4.17
N GLU A 216 -8.60 -25.15 4.56
CA GLU A 216 -8.29 -25.46 5.96
C GLU A 216 -8.04 -24.22 6.83
N ASP A 217 -7.75 -23.07 6.20
CA ASP A 217 -7.44 -21.81 6.89
C ASP A 217 -8.71 -21.09 7.40
N PHE A 218 -9.91 -21.64 7.18
CA PHE A 218 -11.17 -21.07 7.67
C PHE A 218 -11.16 -20.83 9.19
N ARG A 219 -10.68 -21.80 9.98
CA ARG A 219 -10.60 -21.63 11.45
C ARG A 219 -9.56 -20.59 11.89
N PRO A 220 -8.31 -20.64 11.39
CA PRO A 220 -7.35 -19.55 11.62
C PRO A 220 -7.89 -18.16 11.24
N HIS A 221 -8.61 -18.06 10.12
CA HIS A 221 -9.26 -16.82 9.69
C HIS A 221 -10.34 -16.36 10.66
N GLU A 222 -11.21 -17.25 11.14
CA GLU A 222 -12.22 -16.91 12.16
C GLU A 222 -11.58 -16.38 13.46
N LEU A 223 -10.47 -16.98 13.90
CA LEU A 223 -9.71 -16.48 15.05
C LEU A 223 -9.12 -15.09 14.78
N MET A 224 -8.61 -14.85 13.58
CA MET A 224 -8.11 -13.54 13.16
C MET A 224 -9.23 -12.49 13.21
N LEU A 225 -10.44 -12.78 12.73
CA LEU A 225 -11.57 -11.85 12.82
C LEU A 225 -11.88 -11.48 14.29
N CYS A 226 -11.85 -12.46 15.20
CA CYS A 226 -12.05 -12.22 16.63
C CYS A 226 -10.93 -11.35 17.22
N LEU A 227 -9.68 -11.55 16.78
CA LEU A 227 -8.55 -10.72 17.17
C LEU A 227 -8.79 -9.25 16.82
N GLN A 228 -9.15 -8.98 15.57
CA GLN A 228 -9.24 -7.61 15.06
C GLN A 228 -10.47 -6.87 15.58
N THR A 229 -11.53 -7.60 15.91
CA THR A 229 -12.76 -7.05 16.49
C THR A 229 -12.75 -7.03 18.02
N GLY A 230 -11.68 -7.51 18.67
CA GLY A 230 -11.57 -7.54 20.11
C GLY A 230 -12.56 -8.50 20.79
N LYS A 231 -13.01 -9.54 20.10
CA LYS A 231 -13.99 -10.53 20.56
C LYS A 231 -13.33 -11.87 20.92
N THR A 232 -14.07 -12.75 21.58
CA THR A 232 -13.68 -14.15 21.84
C THR A 232 -14.45 -15.08 20.90
N ILE A 233 -13.96 -16.31 20.73
CA ILE A 233 -14.61 -17.29 19.85
C ILE A 233 -16.03 -17.68 20.34
N SER A 234 -16.28 -17.56 21.65
CA SER A 234 -17.57 -17.84 22.27
C SER A 234 -18.59 -16.70 22.16
N ASP A 235 -18.16 -15.47 21.81
CA ASP A 235 -19.09 -14.33 21.67
C ASP A 235 -20.07 -14.60 20.50
N PRO A 236 -21.39 -14.61 20.76
CA PRO A 236 -22.40 -14.85 19.72
C PRO A 236 -22.48 -13.70 18.70
N ASN A 237 -22.01 -12.50 19.06
CA ASN A 237 -22.00 -11.31 18.21
C ASN A 237 -20.61 -11.06 17.58
N ARG A 238 -19.72 -12.06 17.59
CA ARG A 238 -18.42 -11.94 16.90
C ARG A 238 -18.62 -11.82 15.39
N MET A 239 -17.68 -11.14 14.73
CA MET A 239 -17.60 -11.17 13.28
C MET A 239 -17.22 -12.59 12.84
N LYS A 240 -18.05 -13.19 11.99
CA LYS A 240 -17.82 -14.50 11.38
C LYS A 240 -18.37 -14.47 9.95
N PHE A 241 -17.84 -15.34 9.11
CA PHE A 241 -18.40 -15.57 7.79
C PHE A 241 -19.27 -16.82 7.82
N ASP A 242 -20.44 -16.78 7.18
CA ASP A 242 -21.40 -17.88 7.15
C ASP A 242 -21.04 -18.96 6.10
N THR A 243 -19.79 -18.97 5.63
CA THR A 243 -19.28 -19.91 4.63
C THR A 243 -17.79 -20.19 4.85
N ASP A 244 -17.35 -21.41 4.51
CA ASP A 244 -15.95 -21.84 4.50
C ASP A 244 -15.33 -21.80 3.09
N GLN A 245 -16.01 -21.19 2.12
CA GLN A 245 -15.66 -21.24 0.69
C GLN A 245 -14.83 -20.05 0.18
N LEU A 246 -14.42 -19.13 1.06
CA LEU A 246 -13.73 -17.87 0.71
C LEU A 246 -12.20 -18.05 0.65
N TYR A 247 -11.74 -19.20 0.15
CA TYR A 247 -10.33 -19.49 -0.09
C TYR A 247 -9.92 -19.36 -1.55
N VAL A 248 -8.61 -19.32 -1.82
CA VAL A 248 -8.07 -19.29 -3.18
C VAL A 248 -8.25 -20.66 -3.86
N LYS A 249 -9.29 -20.76 -4.68
CA LYS A 249 -9.67 -21.97 -5.43
C LYS A 249 -8.86 -22.19 -6.71
N SER A 250 -8.75 -23.46 -7.11
CA SER A 250 -8.18 -23.84 -8.41
C SER A 250 -9.13 -23.51 -9.56
N THR A 251 -8.61 -23.52 -10.80
CA THR A 251 -9.41 -23.30 -12.01
C THR A 251 -10.54 -24.32 -12.14
N GLU A 252 -10.29 -25.58 -11.78
CA GLU A 252 -11.25 -26.68 -11.86
C GLU A 252 -12.42 -26.48 -10.87
N GLU A 253 -12.11 -26.12 -9.62
CA GLU A 253 -13.12 -25.85 -8.59
C GLU A 253 -14.04 -24.70 -9.00
N VAL A 254 -13.46 -23.61 -9.51
CA VAL A 254 -14.22 -22.43 -9.92
C VAL A 254 -15.03 -22.69 -11.20
N SER A 255 -14.45 -23.37 -12.19
CA SER A 255 -15.14 -23.68 -13.44
C SER A 255 -16.39 -24.54 -13.21
N ALA A 256 -16.33 -25.48 -12.27
CA ALA A 256 -17.48 -26.30 -11.89
C ALA A 256 -18.63 -25.46 -11.28
N ALA A 257 -18.31 -24.40 -10.55
CA ALA A 257 -19.31 -23.53 -9.92
C ALA A 257 -20.00 -22.57 -10.91
N PHE A 258 -19.37 -22.30 -12.07
CA PHE A 258 -19.84 -21.31 -13.04
C PHE A 258 -20.45 -21.90 -14.33
N VAL A 259 -20.77 -23.19 -14.36
CA VAL A 259 -21.36 -23.87 -15.54
C VAL A 259 -22.63 -23.17 -16.04
N GLU A 260 -23.44 -22.64 -15.12
CA GLU A 260 -24.71 -21.95 -15.44
C GLU A 260 -24.54 -20.47 -15.81
N PHE A 261 -23.32 -19.93 -15.75
CA PHE A 261 -23.00 -18.52 -15.97
C PHE A 261 -22.11 -18.35 -17.21
N PRO A 262 -22.71 -18.06 -18.39
CA PRO A 262 -21.97 -17.99 -19.64
C PRO A 262 -20.79 -17.02 -19.57
N ASN A 263 -19.62 -17.47 -20.03
CA ASN A 263 -18.39 -16.70 -20.11
C ASN A 263 -17.87 -16.11 -18.78
N ALA A 264 -18.47 -16.39 -17.62
CA ALA A 264 -18.05 -15.79 -16.35
C ALA A 264 -16.58 -16.09 -16.03
N VAL A 265 -16.13 -17.33 -16.27
CA VAL A 265 -14.71 -17.74 -16.12
C VAL A 265 -13.85 -17.11 -17.21
N ALA A 266 -14.25 -17.20 -18.48
CA ALA A 266 -13.47 -16.68 -19.60
C ALA A 266 -13.23 -15.16 -19.53
N ASN A 267 -14.22 -14.42 -19.02
CA ASN A 267 -14.12 -12.98 -18.84
C ASN A 267 -13.09 -12.59 -17.77
N THR A 268 -12.74 -13.47 -16.84
CA THR A 268 -11.66 -13.19 -15.88
C THR A 268 -10.31 -13.06 -16.56
N CYS A 269 -10.00 -13.98 -17.48
CA CYS A 269 -8.82 -13.89 -18.33
C CYS A 269 -8.89 -12.69 -19.27
N ARG A 270 -10.06 -12.40 -19.87
CA ARG A 270 -10.22 -11.22 -20.73
C ARG A 270 -9.94 -9.91 -19.99
N ILE A 271 -10.40 -9.76 -18.75
CA ILE A 271 -10.08 -8.60 -17.91
C ILE A 271 -8.58 -8.57 -17.62
N ALA A 272 -8.01 -9.71 -17.22
CA ALA A 272 -6.57 -9.81 -16.98
C ALA A 272 -5.74 -9.41 -18.19
N ASP A 273 -6.13 -9.81 -19.40
CA ASP A 273 -5.46 -9.46 -20.66
C ASP A 273 -5.54 -7.95 -20.93
N ASN A 274 -6.68 -7.33 -20.62
CA ASN A 274 -6.89 -5.89 -20.77
C ASN A 274 -6.10 -5.04 -19.78
N CYS A 275 -5.72 -5.59 -18.62
CA CYS A 275 -4.91 -4.89 -17.62
C CYS A 275 -3.43 -4.93 -17.99
N ASP A 276 -2.84 -3.82 -18.41
CA ASP A 276 -1.39 -3.68 -18.65
C ASP A 276 -0.85 -2.47 -17.86
N LEU A 277 -0.48 -2.73 -16.60
CA LEU A 277 0.10 -1.74 -15.71
C LEU A 277 1.62 -1.89 -15.65
N GLN A 278 2.32 -0.87 -16.15
CA GLN A 278 3.78 -0.76 -16.06
C GLN A 278 4.16 0.34 -15.07
N LEU A 279 4.77 -0.03 -13.94
CA LEU A 279 5.20 0.94 -12.92
C LEU A 279 6.69 1.31 -13.10
N PRO A 280 7.04 2.60 -13.24
CA PRO A 280 8.43 3.04 -13.42
C PRO A 280 9.19 3.07 -12.08
N LEU A 281 9.38 1.90 -11.45
CA LEU A 281 9.98 1.78 -10.11
C LEU A 281 11.46 2.18 -10.02
N ASN A 282 12.15 2.30 -11.15
CA ASN A 282 13.56 2.69 -11.23
C ASN A 282 13.76 4.20 -11.46
N LYS A 283 12.67 4.98 -11.53
CA LYS A 283 12.74 6.42 -11.75
C LYS A 283 12.64 7.16 -10.43
N THR A 284 13.61 8.04 -10.18
CA THR A 284 13.62 8.92 -9.02
C THR A 284 12.91 10.23 -9.36
N TYR A 285 12.09 10.73 -8.44
CA TYR A 285 11.44 12.02 -8.53
C TYR A 285 11.90 12.89 -7.36
N LEU A 286 12.69 13.91 -7.66
CA LEU A 286 13.16 14.89 -6.67
C LEU A 286 12.32 16.18 -6.76
N PRO A 287 11.96 16.80 -5.63
CA PRO A 287 11.39 18.14 -5.64
C PRO A 287 12.31 19.14 -6.35
N GLN A 288 11.71 20.16 -6.96
CA GLN A 288 12.50 21.21 -7.61
C GLN A 288 12.87 22.30 -6.61
N TYR A 289 14.17 22.52 -6.41
CA TYR A 289 14.67 23.67 -5.67
C TYR A 289 14.78 24.89 -6.57
N LYS A 290 14.09 25.98 -6.23
CA LYS A 290 14.17 27.26 -6.96
C LYS A 290 15.40 28.05 -6.49
N ALA A 291 16.45 28.07 -7.31
CA ALA A 291 17.63 28.89 -7.06
C ALA A 291 17.30 30.39 -7.15
N PRO A 292 18.03 31.26 -6.42
CA PRO A 292 17.90 32.72 -6.56
C PRO A 292 18.19 33.18 -7.99
N GLU A 293 17.67 34.36 -8.36
CA GLU A 293 17.92 34.96 -9.66
C GLU A 293 19.42 35.11 -9.93
N GLY A 294 19.83 34.78 -11.16
CA GLY A 294 21.24 34.76 -11.57
C GLY A 294 22.00 33.47 -11.23
N PHE A 295 21.38 32.49 -10.57
CA PHE A 295 22.02 31.21 -10.27
C PHE A 295 21.26 30.01 -10.86
N THR A 296 22.02 29.01 -11.30
CA THR A 296 21.54 27.64 -11.44
C THR A 296 21.64 26.91 -10.09
N ARG A 297 21.04 25.72 -9.96
CA ARG A 297 21.16 24.93 -8.73
C ARG A 297 22.61 24.55 -8.45
N GLU A 298 23.33 24.19 -9.50
CA GLU A 298 24.72 23.74 -9.47
C GLU A 298 25.64 24.90 -9.05
N THR A 299 25.51 26.07 -9.68
CA THR A 299 26.31 27.27 -9.35
C THR A 299 25.95 27.85 -7.97
N TYR A 300 24.68 27.76 -7.56
CA TYR A 300 24.27 28.17 -6.21
C TYR A 300 24.84 27.26 -5.13
N LEU A 301 24.81 25.94 -5.35
CA LEU A 301 25.41 24.95 -4.47
C LEU A 301 26.91 25.18 -4.32
N GLU A 302 27.64 25.37 -5.42
CA GLU A 302 29.07 25.66 -5.43
C GLU A 302 29.40 26.90 -4.58
N ARG A 303 28.66 28.00 -4.79
CA ARG A 303 28.84 29.23 -4.00
C ARG A 303 28.65 28.98 -2.50
N LEU A 304 27.55 28.32 -2.11
CA LEU A 304 27.26 28.04 -0.71
C LEU A 304 28.31 27.12 -0.08
N ALA A 305 28.81 26.14 -0.83
CA ALA A 305 29.82 25.22 -0.35
C ALA A 305 31.18 25.91 -0.14
N LEU A 306 31.58 26.81 -1.05
CA LEU A 306 32.81 27.62 -0.90
C LEU A 306 32.73 28.56 0.31
N GLU A 307 31.65 29.34 0.41
CA GLU A 307 31.41 30.25 1.53
C GLU A 307 31.33 29.50 2.87
N GLY A 308 30.62 28.36 2.88
CA GLY A 308 30.43 27.51 4.05
C GLY A 308 31.73 26.87 4.53
N LEU A 309 32.56 26.36 3.62
CA LEU A 309 33.87 25.80 3.95
C LEU A 309 34.79 26.86 4.55
N ALA A 310 34.87 28.05 3.95
CA ALA A 310 35.67 29.14 4.47
C ALA A 310 35.25 29.53 5.90
N ALA A 311 33.94 29.60 6.17
CA ALA A 311 33.42 29.85 7.51
C ALA A 311 33.77 28.72 8.49
N ARG A 312 33.63 27.45 8.09
CA ARG A 312 34.00 26.29 8.92
C ARG A 312 35.47 26.30 9.29
N LEU A 313 36.38 26.55 8.35
CA LEU A 313 37.83 26.58 8.61
C LEU A 313 38.24 27.78 9.49
N LYS A 314 37.49 28.88 9.44
CA LYS A 314 37.69 30.01 10.36
C LYS A 314 37.22 29.68 11.79
N GLU A 315 36.07 29.02 11.92
CA GLU A 315 35.52 28.58 13.21
C GLU A 315 36.31 27.45 13.85
N ARG A 316 36.81 26.52 13.02
CA ARG A 316 37.54 25.32 13.42
C ARG A 316 38.80 25.20 12.57
N PRO A 317 39.88 25.91 12.94
CA PRO A 317 41.15 25.79 12.24
C PRO A 317 41.64 24.35 12.23
N SER A 318 42.02 23.86 11.05
CA SER A 318 42.58 22.52 10.85
C SER A 318 44.08 22.60 10.58
N GLN A 319 44.81 21.54 10.94
CA GLN A 319 46.24 21.38 10.59
C GLN A 319 46.43 20.88 9.14
N ILE A 320 45.37 20.39 8.51
CA ILE A 320 45.38 19.95 7.11
C ILE A 320 45.54 21.17 6.19
N LEU A 321 46.34 21.02 5.14
CA LEU A 321 46.60 22.09 4.18
C LEU A 321 45.30 22.58 3.50
N PRO A 322 45.08 23.90 3.35
CA PRO A 322 43.91 24.44 2.66
C PRO A 322 43.69 23.86 1.25
N ALA A 323 44.78 23.61 0.51
CA ALA A 323 44.73 23.01 -0.82
C ALA A 323 44.07 21.61 -0.85
N ALA A 324 44.19 20.82 0.24
CA ALA A 324 43.54 19.52 0.33
C ALA A 324 42.01 19.64 0.47
N TYR A 325 41.54 20.65 1.22
CA TYR A 325 40.10 20.95 1.31
C TYR A 325 39.55 21.46 -0.02
N GLU A 326 40.25 22.37 -0.68
CA GLU A 326 39.84 22.91 -1.99
C GLU A 326 39.74 21.81 -3.06
N LEU A 327 40.72 20.90 -3.10
CA LEU A 327 40.71 19.77 -4.02
C LEU A 327 39.52 18.86 -3.76
N ARG A 328 39.35 18.40 -2.51
CA ARG A 328 38.24 17.52 -2.12
C ARG A 328 36.88 18.17 -2.40
N LEU A 329 36.72 19.46 -2.09
CA LEU A 329 35.46 20.17 -2.32
C LEU A 329 35.11 20.20 -3.81
N ARG A 330 36.10 20.49 -4.67
CA ARG A 330 35.90 20.52 -6.13
C ARG A 330 35.54 19.15 -6.70
N GLU A 331 36.21 18.10 -6.25
CA GLU A 331 35.92 16.72 -6.66
C GLU A 331 34.48 16.33 -6.30
N GLU A 332 34.08 16.56 -5.03
CA GLU A 332 32.72 16.27 -4.58
C GLU A 332 31.66 17.06 -5.35
N LEU A 333 31.85 18.38 -5.52
CA LEU A 333 30.92 19.23 -6.27
C LEU A 333 30.77 18.77 -7.72
N THR A 334 31.87 18.37 -8.36
CA THR A 334 31.85 17.86 -9.74
C THR A 334 30.99 16.60 -9.84
N ILE A 335 31.14 15.66 -8.90
CA ILE A 335 30.38 14.42 -8.88
C ILE A 335 28.90 14.69 -8.55
N ILE A 336 28.60 15.52 -7.54
CA ILE A 336 27.22 15.87 -7.14
C ILE A 336 26.46 16.53 -8.29
N CYS A 337 27.11 17.47 -8.99
CA CYS A 337 26.51 18.17 -10.11
C CYS A 337 26.33 17.26 -11.34
N SER A 338 27.32 16.42 -11.67
CA SER A 338 27.23 15.52 -12.82
C SER A 338 26.16 14.43 -12.65
N MET A 339 25.92 13.99 -11.42
CA MET A 339 24.85 13.04 -11.08
C MET A 339 23.48 13.71 -10.88
N GLY A 340 23.38 15.04 -10.98
CA GLY A 340 22.12 15.78 -10.90
C GLY A 340 21.57 15.95 -9.47
N PHE A 341 22.40 15.77 -8.43
CA PHE A 341 21.98 15.84 -7.03
C PHE A 341 22.13 17.23 -6.40
N ALA A 342 22.51 18.26 -7.17
CA ALA A 342 22.65 19.61 -6.64
C ALA A 342 21.36 20.12 -5.97
N GLY A 343 20.20 19.86 -6.59
CA GLY A 343 18.90 20.21 -6.02
C GLY A 343 18.62 19.51 -4.69
N TYR A 344 19.01 18.23 -4.56
CA TYR A 344 18.81 17.47 -3.32
C TYR A 344 19.63 18.04 -2.16
N PHE A 345 20.91 18.35 -2.39
CA PHE A 345 21.75 19.02 -1.39
C PHE A 345 21.19 20.38 -0.96
N LEU A 346 20.67 21.16 -1.91
CA LEU A 346 20.05 22.45 -1.60
C LEU A 346 18.77 22.31 -0.77
N ILE A 347 17.94 21.29 -1.03
CA ILE A 347 16.74 21.00 -0.23
C ILE A 347 17.14 20.68 1.20
N VAL A 348 18.09 19.74 1.40
CA VAL A 348 18.54 19.32 2.73
C VAL A 348 19.20 20.48 3.48
N TRP A 349 20.09 21.22 2.83
CA TRP A 349 20.72 22.42 3.39
C TRP A 349 19.68 23.42 3.88
N ASP A 350 18.67 23.69 3.07
CA ASP A 350 17.65 24.69 3.36
C ASP A 350 16.78 24.31 4.57
N ILE A 351 16.40 23.03 4.68
CA ILE A 351 15.66 22.50 5.84
C ILE A 351 16.50 22.64 7.12
N ILE A 352 17.79 22.26 7.07
CA ILE A 352 18.69 22.35 8.22
C ILE A 352 18.97 23.81 8.60
N LYS A 353 19.14 24.69 7.60
CA LYS A 353 19.31 26.13 7.80
C LYS A 353 18.09 26.73 8.49
N PHE A 354 16.88 26.38 8.05
CA PHE A 354 15.65 26.81 8.71
C PHE A 354 15.63 26.39 10.18
N ALA A 355 15.87 25.10 10.46
CA ALA A 355 15.86 24.58 11.82
C ALA A 355 16.87 25.33 12.72
N ARG A 356 18.11 25.50 12.26
CA ARG A 356 19.14 26.25 13.00
C ARG A 356 18.79 27.72 13.20
N SER A 357 18.18 28.39 12.20
CA SER A 357 17.75 29.79 12.31
C SER A 357 16.67 30.02 13.38
N ARG A 358 15.93 28.98 13.73
CA ARG A 358 14.91 28.96 14.79
C ARG A 358 15.40 28.34 16.10
N ALA A 359 16.72 28.13 16.22
CA ALA A 359 17.37 27.47 17.35
C ALA A 359 16.77 26.08 17.65
N ILE A 360 16.33 25.35 16.63
CA ILE A 360 15.92 23.95 16.75
C ILE A 360 17.21 23.10 16.73
N PRO A 361 17.46 22.26 17.76
CA PRO A 361 18.62 21.38 17.75
C PRO A 361 18.57 20.40 16.57
N VAL A 362 19.67 20.35 15.82
CA VAL A 362 19.92 19.41 14.72
C VAL A 362 21.07 18.51 15.13
N GLY A 363 20.93 17.20 14.92
CA GLY A 363 22.00 16.24 15.19
C GLY A 363 23.25 16.51 14.32
N PRO A 364 24.41 15.94 14.68
CA PRO A 364 25.68 16.18 13.98
C PRO A 364 25.75 15.55 12.57
N GLY A 365 24.70 14.85 12.15
CA GLY A 365 24.64 14.00 10.96
C GLY A 365 25.00 12.54 11.28
N ARG A 366 24.31 11.60 10.62
CA ARG A 366 24.56 10.15 10.76
C ARG A 366 24.67 9.48 9.39
N GLY A 367 25.09 8.22 9.40
CA GLY A 367 25.25 7.43 8.18
C GLY A 367 26.44 7.87 7.33
N SER A 368 26.38 7.59 6.03
CA SER A 368 27.48 7.89 5.11
C SER A 368 27.60 9.37 4.79
N ALA A 369 26.55 10.18 5.00
CA ALA A 369 26.55 11.62 4.74
C ALA A 369 27.71 12.39 5.42
N ALA A 370 28.18 11.91 6.59
CA ALA A 370 29.33 12.47 7.30
C ALA A 370 30.65 12.41 6.50
N GLY A 371 30.75 11.58 5.46
CA GLY A 371 31.91 11.50 4.58
C GLY A 371 32.01 12.60 3.52
N SER A 372 30.98 13.44 3.36
CA SER A 372 30.98 14.54 2.38
C SER A 372 31.47 15.86 2.98
N LEU A 373 32.52 16.43 2.38
CA LEU A 373 32.99 17.77 2.68
C LEU A 373 31.98 18.84 2.26
N VAL A 374 31.24 18.62 1.16
CA VAL A 374 30.13 19.51 0.77
C VAL A 374 29.05 19.54 1.87
N ALA A 375 28.68 18.38 2.42
CA ALA A 375 27.73 18.32 3.54
C ALA A 375 28.25 19.05 4.79
N TYR A 376 29.54 18.91 5.10
CA TYR A 376 30.18 19.64 6.22
C TYR A 376 30.19 21.16 6.01
N ALA A 377 30.54 21.61 4.80
CA ALA A 377 30.56 23.01 4.42
C ALA A 377 29.17 23.66 4.51
N LEU A 378 28.14 22.94 4.08
CA LEU A 378 26.74 23.37 4.16
C LEU A 378 26.13 23.25 5.57
N ARG A 379 26.89 22.77 6.56
CA ARG A 379 26.41 22.47 7.92
C ARG A 379 25.27 21.44 7.99
N ILE A 380 25.19 20.59 6.97
CA ILE A 380 24.36 19.38 6.99
C ILE A 380 24.94 18.40 8.01
N THR A 381 26.27 18.27 8.02
CA THR A 381 27.03 17.49 9.02
C THR A 381 27.94 18.42 9.83
N ASP A 382 28.30 17.98 11.03
CA ASP A 382 29.15 18.73 11.96
C ASP A 382 30.54 18.11 12.19
N LEU A 383 30.87 17.01 11.48
CA LEU A 383 32.18 16.35 11.52
C LEU A 383 33.02 16.72 10.29
N ASP A 384 34.29 17.04 10.52
CA ASP A 384 35.25 17.30 9.43
C ASP A 384 35.71 15.95 8.82
N PRO A 385 35.35 15.64 7.57
CA PRO A 385 35.65 14.34 6.99
C PRO A 385 37.15 14.12 6.74
N LEU A 386 37.96 15.17 6.53
CA LEU A 386 39.39 14.98 6.29
C LEU A 386 40.13 14.67 7.60
N VAL A 387 39.72 15.27 8.72
CA VAL A 387 40.31 15.01 10.04
C VAL A 387 40.10 13.55 10.46
N TYR A 388 38.92 13.00 10.19
CA TYR A 388 38.55 11.64 10.57
C TYR A 388 38.70 10.60 9.45
N ALA A 389 39.34 10.98 8.34
CA ALA A 389 39.54 10.13 7.16
C ALA A 389 38.25 9.45 6.65
N LEU A 390 37.14 10.20 6.64
CA LEU A 390 35.84 9.75 6.15
C LEU A 390 35.78 9.86 4.62
N LEU A 391 35.30 8.80 3.98
CA LEU A 391 35.31 8.64 2.53
C LEU A 391 34.00 9.14 1.90
N PHE A 392 34.12 9.98 0.86
CA PHE A 392 32.97 10.50 0.11
C PHE A 392 32.33 9.42 -0.75
N GLU A 393 33.14 8.52 -1.30
CA GLU A 393 32.74 7.44 -2.20
C GLU A 393 31.84 6.41 -1.50
N ARG A 394 31.92 6.34 -0.16
CA ARG A 394 31.00 5.55 0.65
C ARG A 394 29.60 6.18 0.74
N PHE A 395 29.51 7.49 0.59
CA PHE A 395 28.25 8.22 0.52
C PHE A 395 27.68 8.24 -0.88
N LEU A 396 28.50 8.61 -1.86
CA LEU A 396 28.07 8.81 -3.22
C LEU A 396 29.16 8.29 -4.17
N ASN A 397 28.86 7.19 -4.83
CA ASN A 397 29.79 6.53 -5.74
C ASN A 397 29.39 6.84 -7.19
N PRO A 398 30.26 7.46 -8.01
CA PRO A 398 29.94 7.74 -9.42
C PRO A 398 29.72 6.48 -10.26
N GLU A 399 30.29 5.33 -9.88
CA GLU A 399 30.10 4.05 -10.58
C GLU A 399 28.74 3.40 -10.29
N ARG A 400 28.01 3.92 -9.28
CA ARG A 400 26.67 3.44 -8.92
C ARG A 400 25.73 4.62 -8.74
N VAL A 401 24.85 4.84 -9.72
CA VAL A 401 23.77 5.82 -9.60
C VAL A 401 22.71 5.28 -8.61
N SER A 402 22.95 5.51 -7.32
CA SER A 402 21.98 5.33 -6.25
C SER A 402 21.64 6.68 -5.63
N LEU A 403 20.40 6.84 -5.19
CA LEU A 403 19.99 8.03 -4.46
C LEU A 403 20.83 8.16 -3.17
N PRO A 404 21.51 9.30 -2.92
CA PRO A 404 22.13 9.54 -1.63
C PRO A 404 21.06 9.73 -0.56
N ASP A 405 21.13 8.95 0.52
CA ASP A 405 20.24 9.11 1.67
C ASP A 405 20.90 9.97 2.75
N ILE A 406 20.29 11.12 3.08
CA ILE A 406 20.76 12.02 4.13
C ILE A 406 19.72 12.03 5.24
N ASP A 407 20.01 11.22 6.25
CA ASP A 407 19.26 11.20 7.49
C ASP A 407 19.44 12.51 8.27
N MET A 408 18.34 13.21 8.50
CA MET A 408 18.31 14.44 9.28
C MET A 408 17.72 14.19 10.67
N ASP A 409 18.48 14.52 11.70
CA ASP A 409 18.07 14.40 13.09
C ASP A 409 17.59 15.74 13.64
N PHE A 410 16.34 15.78 14.10
CA PHE A 410 15.75 16.96 14.74
C PHE A 410 15.25 16.62 16.15
N CYS A 411 15.29 17.60 17.05
CA CYS A 411 14.66 17.48 18.36
C CYS A 411 13.18 17.07 18.24
N MET A 412 12.79 15.99 18.92
CA MET A 412 11.44 15.40 18.83
C MET A 412 10.32 16.41 19.13
N GLU A 413 10.53 17.30 20.10
CA GLU A 413 9.52 18.29 20.53
C GLU A 413 9.25 19.36 19.46
N ARG A 414 10.26 19.70 18.65
CA ARG A 414 10.19 20.80 17.68
C ARG A 414 10.24 20.35 16.22
N ARG A 415 10.31 19.04 15.95
CA ARG A 415 10.32 18.49 14.57
C ARG A 415 9.08 18.88 13.76
N GLY A 416 7.94 19.11 14.42
CA GLY A 416 6.71 19.57 13.77
C GLY A 416 6.86 20.93 13.07
N GLU A 417 7.65 21.85 13.63
CA GLU A 417 7.93 23.15 13.00
C GLU A 417 8.70 22.99 11.68
N VAL A 418 9.64 22.04 11.63
CA VAL A 418 10.42 21.73 10.44
C VAL A 418 9.54 21.09 9.37
N ILE A 419 8.64 20.17 9.76
CA ILE A 419 7.66 19.57 8.84
C ILE A 419 6.75 20.65 8.24
N ASN A 420 6.21 21.55 9.07
CA ASN A 420 5.37 22.64 8.59
C ASN A 420 6.10 23.57 7.61
N TYR A 421 7.38 23.87 7.87
CA TYR A 421 8.21 24.63 6.92
C TYR A 421 8.34 23.93 5.56
N VAL A 422 8.58 22.61 5.55
CA VAL A 422 8.64 21.82 4.31
C VAL A 422 7.30 21.84 3.59
N VAL A 423 6.19 21.70 4.32
CA VAL A 423 4.82 21.81 3.77
C VAL A 423 4.56 23.18 3.14
N ASP A 424 4.89 24.27 3.84
CA ASP A 424 4.68 25.63 3.34
C ASP A 424 5.56 25.93 2.11
N LYS A 425 6.78 25.38 2.08
CA LYS A 425 7.74 25.64 1.01
C LYS A 425 7.49 24.82 -0.26
N TYR A 426 7.15 23.54 -0.12
CA TYR A 426 7.02 22.61 -1.25
C TYR A 426 5.57 22.29 -1.63
N GLY A 427 4.59 22.70 -0.81
CA GLY A 427 3.17 22.54 -1.08
C GLY A 427 2.52 21.44 -0.24
N LYS A 428 1.30 21.71 0.24
CA LYS A 428 0.50 20.79 1.08
C LYS A 428 0.13 19.47 0.39
N ASP A 429 0.07 19.49 -0.94
CA ASP A 429 -0.24 18.36 -1.82
C ASP A 429 1.00 17.57 -2.27
N HIS A 430 2.21 18.03 -1.92
CA HIS A 430 3.49 17.42 -2.30
C HIS A 430 4.27 16.83 -1.11
N VAL A 431 3.74 16.99 0.11
CA VAL A 431 4.42 16.60 1.36
C VAL A 431 3.49 15.71 2.19
N ALA A 432 3.96 14.50 2.51
CA ALA A 432 3.26 13.55 3.37
C ALA A 432 4.26 12.80 4.27
N GLN A 433 3.76 12.21 5.34
CA GLN A 433 4.53 11.28 6.16
C GLN A 433 4.44 9.86 5.59
N ILE A 434 5.48 9.06 5.84
CA ILE A 434 5.52 7.65 5.44
C ILE A 434 4.86 6.81 6.54
N ILE A 435 3.91 5.95 6.17
CA ILE A 435 3.24 5.03 7.08
C ILE A 435 4.19 3.91 7.55
N THR A 436 3.97 3.41 8.76
CA THR A 436 4.61 2.20 9.28
C THR A 436 3.55 1.19 9.70
N PHE A 437 3.66 -0.04 9.22
CA PHE A 437 2.75 -1.13 9.62
C PHE A 437 3.33 -1.92 10.78
N GLY A 438 2.56 -2.06 11.86
CA GLY A 438 2.89 -2.97 12.95
C GLY A 438 2.61 -4.41 12.54
N THR A 439 3.57 -5.30 12.76
CA THR A 439 3.40 -6.74 12.52
C THR A 439 3.17 -7.49 13.82
N LEU A 440 2.46 -8.61 13.74
CA LEU A 440 2.20 -9.46 14.89
C LEU A 440 3.45 -10.33 15.18
N GLY A 441 4.24 -9.93 16.18
CA GLY A 441 5.40 -10.70 16.62
C GLY A 441 5.01 -12.02 17.28
N ALA A 442 5.91 -13.02 17.29
CA ALA A 442 5.64 -14.37 17.79
C ALA A 442 5.04 -14.42 19.21
N LYS A 443 5.57 -13.63 20.14
CA LYS A 443 5.04 -13.54 21.52
C LYS A 443 3.64 -12.94 21.59
N ALA A 444 3.39 -11.91 20.78
CA ALA A 444 2.09 -11.27 20.70
C ALA A 444 1.07 -12.24 20.11
N ALA A 445 1.42 -12.94 19.02
CA ALA A 445 0.57 -13.95 18.40
C ALA A 445 0.09 -15.03 19.39
N ILE A 446 0.99 -15.59 20.21
CA ILE A 446 0.63 -16.59 21.23
C ILE A 446 -0.37 -16.00 22.24
N ARG A 447 -0.07 -14.80 22.77
CA ARG A 447 -0.92 -14.13 23.77
C ARG A 447 -2.30 -13.79 23.23
N ASP A 448 -2.33 -13.25 22.03
CA ASP A 448 -3.53 -12.79 21.36
C ASP A 448 -4.44 -13.96 20.98
N VAL A 449 -3.89 -15.02 20.39
CA VAL A 449 -4.66 -16.24 20.08
C VAL A 449 -5.17 -16.90 21.37
N GLY A 450 -4.33 -16.99 22.41
CA GLY A 450 -4.74 -17.52 23.70
C GLY A 450 -5.89 -16.73 24.34
N ARG A 451 -5.89 -15.39 24.20
CA ARG A 451 -6.99 -14.53 24.64
C ARG A 451 -8.30 -14.83 23.91
N VAL A 452 -8.27 -14.98 22.58
CA VAL A 452 -9.47 -15.26 21.77
C VAL A 452 -10.06 -16.64 22.08
N LEU A 453 -9.19 -17.60 22.35
CA LEU A 453 -9.55 -18.95 22.80
C LEU A 453 -9.92 -19.02 24.29
N GLU A 454 -9.91 -17.90 25.00
CA GLU A 454 -10.28 -17.80 26.42
C GLU A 454 -9.40 -18.64 27.35
N ILE A 455 -8.14 -18.87 26.96
CA ILE A 455 -7.15 -19.53 27.79
C ILE A 455 -6.66 -18.54 28.87
N PRO A 456 -6.54 -18.94 30.15
CA PRO A 456 -6.07 -18.05 31.21
C PRO A 456 -4.72 -17.39 30.87
N TYR A 457 -4.63 -16.07 31.05
CA TYR A 457 -3.43 -15.29 30.69
C TYR A 457 -2.13 -15.86 31.27
N ALA A 458 -2.16 -16.36 32.52
CA ALA A 458 -0.99 -16.93 33.18
C ALA A 458 -0.43 -18.16 32.44
N GLU A 459 -1.30 -18.98 31.86
CA GLU A 459 -0.90 -20.17 31.09
C GLU A 459 -0.31 -19.76 29.74
N VAL A 460 -0.97 -18.83 29.05
CA VAL A 460 -0.51 -18.33 27.75
C VAL A 460 0.81 -17.57 27.88
N ASP A 461 0.97 -16.75 28.92
CA ASP A 461 2.19 -15.99 29.18
C ASP A 461 3.37 -16.92 29.54
N ARG A 462 3.11 -18.06 30.19
CA ARG A 462 4.13 -19.09 30.43
C ARG A 462 4.69 -19.62 29.10
N VAL A 463 3.83 -19.91 28.13
CA VAL A 463 4.24 -20.35 26.78
C VAL A 463 4.94 -19.22 26.01
N ALA A 464 4.38 -18.01 26.03
CA ALA A 464 4.95 -16.86 25.32
C ALA A 464 6.35 -16.47 25.82
N LYS A 465 6.66 -16.71 27.10
CA LYS A 465 7.99 -16.46 27.68
C LYS A 465 9.07 -17.45 27.21
N LEU A 466 8.68 -18.64 26.73
CA LEU A 466 9.61 -19.61 26.15
C LEU A 466 10.16 -19.16 24.79
N VAL A 467 9.46 -18.27 24.09
CA VAL A 467 9.94 -17.72 22.82
C VAL A 467 11.23 -16.89 23.07
N PRO A 468 12.33 -17.17 22.34
CA PRO A 468 13.60 -16.45 22.51
C PRO A 468 13.47 -14.93 22.31
N ASN A 469 14.28 -14.15 23.03
CA ASN A 469 14.40 -12.70 22.84
C ASN A 469 15.36 -12.37 21.69
N GLN A 470 14.98 -12.77 20.47
CA GLN A 470 15.71 -12.46 19.24
C GLN A 470 14.84 -11.56 18.35
N LEU A 471 15.47 -10.57 17.70
CA LEU A 471 14.78 -9.72 16.73
C LEU A 471 14.22 -10.57 15.59
N ASN A 472 12.93 -10.39 15.28
CA ASN A 472 12.21 -11.08 14.20
C ASN A 472 12.18 -12.62 14.29
N VAL A 473 12.24 -13.20 15.49
CA VAL A 473 12.08 -14.65 15.66
C VAL A 473 10.71 -15.12 15.19
N THR A 474 10.68 -16.17 14.37
CA THR A 474 9.42 -16.83 13.97
C THR A 474 9.02 -17.92 14.95
N LEU A 475 7.74 -18.31 14.97
CA LEU A 475 7.29 -19.42 15.83
C LEU A 475 7.99 -20.73 15.49
N GLN A 476 8.23 -21.01 14.21
CA GLN A 476 8.97 -22.20 13.77
C GLN A 476 10.40 -22.20 14.33
N GLN A 477 11.11 -21.07 14.20
CA GLN A 477 12.45 -20.93 14.77
C GLN A 477 12.45 -21.06 16.30
N ALA A 478 11.44 -20.53 16.98
CA ALA A 478 11.30 -20.68 18.42
C ALA A 478 11.12 -22.15 18.83
N ILE A 479 10.24 -22.89 18.13
CA ILE A 479 10.00 -24.32 18.34
C ILE A 479 11.26 -25.16 18.09
N ASP A 480 12.09 -24.77 17.13
CA ASP A 480 13.33 -25.48 16.82
C ASP A 480 14.46 -25.17 17.83
N GLN A 481 14.41 -24.02 18.49
CA GLN A 481 15.40 -23.60 19.50
C GLN A 481 15.04 -24.02 20.93
N GLU A 482 13.75 -24.06 21.29
CA GLU A 482 13.26 -24.40 22.63
C GLU A 482 12.33 -25.62 22.56
N PRO A 483 12.83 -26.84 22.84
CA PRO A 483 12.05 -28.08 22.76
C PRO A 483 10.79 -28.08 23.63
N LYS A 484 10.77 -27.35 24.75
CA LYS A 484 9.59 -27.24 25.63
C LYS A 484 8.39 -26.56 24.97
N LEU A 485 8.56 -25.89 23.83
CA LEU A 485 7.44 -25.35 23.05
C LEU A 485 6.66 -26.45 22.30
N ARG A 486 7.24 -27.66 22.16
CA ARG A 486 6.57 -28.82 21.54
C ARG A 486 5.80 -29.68 22.55
N GLU A 487 6.21 -29.60 23.83
CA GLU A 487 5.55 -30.24 24.97
C GLU A 487 4.35 -29.38 25.42
#